data_AF-A0A958BLG6-F1
#
_entry.id   AF-A0A958BLG6-F1
#
_cell.length_a   1.000
_cell.length_b   1.000
_cell.length_c   1.000
_cell.angle_alpha   90.00
_cell.angle_beta   90.00
_cell.angle_gamma   90.00
#
_symmetry.space_group_name_H-M   'P 1'
#
loop_
_entity.id
_entity.type
_entity.pdbx_description
1 polymer ?
#
loop_
_entity_poly.entity_id
_entity_poly.type
_entity_poly.pdbx_seq_one_letter_code
_entity_poly.pdbx_strand_id
1 'polypeptide(L)'
;MPTYEYAPVSGSCKICNGRFERTQSIHDDALTTCPICNQPCKRLISAVAVSKTAGDLLSNKHIGQAGFTKYQKAGDGVYEKVAGEQGPDIIKK
;
A
#
# COMPACT_ATOMS: atom_id res chain seq x y z
N MET A 1 19.77 5.88 -3.71
CA MET A 1 20.09 4.70 -4.54
C MET A 1 18.97 3.69 -4.36
N PRO A 2 18.15 3.41 -5.38
CA PRO A 2 17.00 2.52 -5.27
C PRO A 2 17.41 1.06 -5.02
N THR A 3 16.53 0.30 -4.38
CA THR A 3 16.61 -1.16 -4.27
C THR A 3 15.75 -1.79 -5.35
N TYR A 4 16.32 -2.73 -6.10
CA TYR A 4 15.59 -3.51 -7.08
C TYR A 4 15.61 -4.98 -6.71
N GLU A 5 14.56 -5.68 -7.13
CA GLU A 5 14.42 -7.11 -6.94
C GLU A 5 14.75 -7.85 -8.24
N TYR A 6 15.31 -9.04 -8.09
CA TYR A 6 15.72 -9.89 -9.20
C TYR A 6 15.31 -11.35 -8.95
N ALA A 7 15.03 -12.08 -10.02
CA ALA A 7 14.85 -13.53 -10.00
C ALA A 7 15.63 -14.20 -11.13
N PRO A 8 16.10 -15.45 -10.93
CA PRO A 8 16.63 -16.27 -12.01
C PRO A 8 15.59 -16.48 -13.11
N VAL A 9 16.02 -16.51 -14.37
CA VAL A 9 15.15 -16.83 -15.51
C VAL A 9 14.64 -18.27 -15.43
N SER A 10 15.40 -19.17 -14.79
CA SER A 10 15.00 -20.56 -14.50
C SER A 10 13.80 -20.68 -13.54
N GLY A 11 13.37 -19.59 -12.89
CA GLY A 11 12.23 -19.56 -11.97
C GLY A 11 12.53 -20.09 -10.56
N SER A 12 13.52 -20.96 -10.38
CA SER A 12 13.97 -21.40 -9.06
C SER A 12 15.48 -21.58 -9.00
N CYS A 13 16.06 -21.32 -7.83
CA CYS A 13 17.47 -21.56 -7.55
C CYS A 13 17.64 -21.84 -6.05
N LYS A 14 18.35 -22.91 -5.70
CA LYS A 14 18.61 -23.30 -4.30
C LYS A 14 19.64 -22.41 -3.59
N ILE A 15 20.44 -21.66 -4.35
CA ILE A 15 21.52 -20.83 -3.80
C ILE A 15 21.00 -19.42 -3.47
N CYS A 16 20.22 -18.82 -4.38
CA CYS A 16 19.64 -17.49 -4.18
C CYS A 16 18.16 -17.52 -3.75
N ASN A 17 17.62 -18.70 -3.41
CA ASN A 17 16.21 -18.91 -3.04
C ASN A 17 15.18 -18.37 -4.06
N GLY A 18 15.56 -18.25 -5.34
CA GLY A 18 14.69 -17.79 -6.41
C GLY A 18 14.40 -16.28 -6.46
N ARG A 19 14.77 -15.49 -5.44
CA ARG A 19 14.61 -14.02 -5.45
C ARG A 19 15.67 -13.35 -4.56
N PHE A 20 16.19 -12.21 -4.99
CA PHE A 20 17.13 -11.41 -4.20
C PHE A 20 16.96 -9.91 -4.48
N GLU A 21 17.47 -9.10 -3.56
CA GLU A 21 17.44 -7.64 -3.63
C GLU A 21 18.83 -7.07 -3.87
N ARG A 22 18.91 -5.98 -4.62
CA ARG A 22 20.17 -5.26 -4.86
C ARG A 22 19.93 -3.76 -4.94
N THR A 23 20.66 -3.01 -4.12
CA THR A 23 20.76 -1.56 -4.23
C THR A 23 21.71 -1.20 -5.37
N GLN A 24 21.25 -0.41 -6.32
CA GLN A 24 22.02 0.00 -7.51
C GLN A 24 21.57 1.39 -7.96
N SER A 25 22.39 2.07 -8.75
CA SER A 25 22.02 3.38 -9.30
C SER A 25 20.83 3.24 -10.27
N ILE A 26 20.07 4.31 -10.44
CA ILE A 26 19.03 4.38 -11.48
C ILE A 26 19.63 4.46 -12.89
N HIS A 27 20.89 4.90 -12.99
CA HIS A 27 21.64 4.98 -14.24
C HIS A 27 22.38 3.69 -14.60
N ASP A 28 22.42 2.71 -13.69
CA ASP A 28 23.07 1.43 -13.95
C ASP A 28 22.15 0.51 -14.78
N ASP A 29 22.77 -0.23 -15.69
CA ASP A 29 22.09 -1.29 -16.44
C ASP A 29 21.57 -2.39 -15.50
N ALA A 30 20.49 -3.05 -15.94
CA ALA A 30 19.94 -4.17 -15.19
C ALA A 30 20.89 -5.37 -15.22
N LEU A 31 21.07 -6.01 -14.07
CA LEU A 31 21.80 -7.28 -13.97
C LEU A 31 21.19 -8.36 -14.86
N THR A 32 22.04 -8.95 -15.69
CA THR A 32 21.74 -10.12 -16.52
C THR A 32 22.17 -11.43 -15.85
N THR A 33 23.05 -11.36 -14.85
CA THR A 33 23.60 -12.52 -14.14
C THR A 33 23.51 -12.34 -12.63
N CYS A 34 23.05 -13.38 -11.93
CA CYS A 34 22.95 -13.38 -10.48
C CYS A 34 24.36 -13.47 -9.85
N PRO A 35 24.75 -12.56 -8.94
CA PRO A 35 26.07 -12.56 -8.32
C PRO A 35 26.28 -13.72 -7.33
N ILE A 36 25.22 -14.45 -6.95
CA ILE A 36 25.26 -15.54 -5.98
C ILE A 36 25.41 -16.90 -6.67
N CYS A 37 24.65 -17.14 -7.74
CA CYS A 37 24.61 -18.44 -8.42
C CYS A 37 25.12 -18.42 -9.86
N ASN A 38 25.52 -17.26 -10.38
CA ASN A 38 25.96 -17.02 -11.76
C ASN A 38 24.96 -17.44 -12.86
N GLN A 39 23.69 -17.65 -12.49
CA GLN A 39 22.63 -17.96 -13.47
C GLN A 39 22.07 -16.67 -14.07
N PRO A 40 21.51 -16.75 -15.31
CA PRO A 40 20.79 -15.63 -15.91
C PRO A 40 19.64 -15.15 -15.01
N CYS A 41 19.53 -13.83 -14.80
CA CYS A 41 18.48 -13.22 -13.99
C CYS A 41 17.81 -12.05 -14.70
N LYS A 42 16.62 -11.69 -14.23
CA LYS A 42 15.86 -10.53 -14.70
C LYS A 42 15.39 -9.68 -13.52
N ARG A 43 15.32 -8.36 -13.74
CA ARG A 43 14.74 -7.41 -12.78
C ARG A 43 13.24 -7.68 -12.67
N LEU A 44 12.73 -7.77 -11.46
CA LEU A 44 11.30 -7.88 -11.18
C LEU A 44 10.69 -6.48 -11.02
N ILE A 45 9.42 -6.36 -11.36
CA ILE A 45 8.62 -5.20 -10.99
C ILE A 45 8.33 -5.34 -9.50
N SER A 46 8.90 -4.45 -8.68
CA SER A 46 8.65 -4.47 -7.24
C SER A 46 7.19 -4.10 -6.96
N ALA A 47 6.61 -4.72 -5.94
CA ALA A 47 5.27 -4.39 -5.51
C ALA A 47 5.27 -2.98 -4.88
N VAL A 48 4.41 -2.09 -5.37
CA VAL A 48 4.21 -0.79 -4.74
C VAL A 48 3.37 -0.98 -3.49
N ALA A 49 3.82 -0.41 -2.37
CA ALA A 49 2.99 -0.32 -1.17
C ALA A 49 1.85 0.68 -1.41
N VAL A 50 0.68 0.18 -1.84
CA VAL A 50 -0.51 1.01 -2.00
C VAL A 50 -1.20 1.14 -0.64
N SER A 51 -1.08 2.32 -0.03
CA SER A 51 -1.72 2.65 1.24
C SER A 51 -2.98 3.46 0.97
N LYS A 52 -4.08 3.16 1.69
CA LYS A 52 -5.26 4.03 1.69
C LYS A 52 -4.92 5.33 2.41
N THR A 53 -5.43 6.46 1.91
CA THR A 53 -5.26 7.75 2.59
C THR A 53 -6.18 7.83 3.80
N ALA A 54 -5.89 8.75 4.73
CA ALA A 54 -6.81 9.06 5.82
C ALA A 54 -8.18 9.52 5.30
N GLY A 55 -8.22 10.20 4.15
CA GLY A 55 -9.48 10.59 3.50
C GLY A 55 -10.31 9.40 3.04
N ASP A 56 -9.66 8.37 2.46
CA ASP A 56 -10.35 7.15 2.03
C ASP A 56 -10.93 6.38 3.22
N LEU A 57 -10.14 6.27 4.30
CA LEU A 57 -10.53 5.58 5.53
C LEU A 57 -11.65 6.34 6.29
N LEU A 58 -11.60 7.67 6.30
CA LEU A 58 -12.58 8.52 7.00
C LEU A 58 -13.72 9.02 6.10
N SER A 59 -13.82 8.46 4.88
CA SER A 59 -14.93 8.72 3.98
C SER A 59 -16.24 8.24 4.59
N ASN A 60 -17.33 8.98 4.35
CA ASN A 60 -18.64 8.66 4.92
C ASN A 60 -19.10 7.24 4.53
N LYS A 61 -18.78 6.81 3.30
CA LYS A 61 -19.05 5.45 2.82
C LYS A 61 -18.31 4.40 3.65
N HIS A 62 -17.01 4.57 3.85
CA HIS A 62 -16.20 3.60 4.59
C HIS A 62 -16.62 3.52 6.07
N ILE A 63 -16.86 4.68 6.68
CA ILE A 63 -17.32 4.78 8.07
C ILE A 63 -18.68 4.11 8.26
N GLY A 64 -19.65 4.37 7.38
CA GLY A 64 -20.97 3.74 7.44
C GLY A 64 -20.89 2.22 7.25
N GLN A 65 -20.10 1.75 6.28
CA GLN A 65 -19.88 0.31 6.05
C GLN A 65 -19.21 -0.38 7.24
N ALA A 66 -18.30 0.31 7.93
CA ALA A 66 -17.64 -0.19 9.12
C ALA A 66 -18.56 -0.17 10.37
N GLY A 67 -19.82 0.26 10.24
CA GLY A 67 -20.79 0.32 11.33
C GLY A 67 -20.61 1.53 12.26
N PHE A 68 -19.75 2.48 11.90
CA PHE A 68 -19.55 3.69 12.67
C PHE A 68 -20.54 4.78 12.24
N THR A 69 -20.86 5.65 13.19
CA THR A 69 -21.65 6.86 12.95
C THR A 69 -20.74 8.07 13.04
N LYS A 70 -20.77 8.93 12.01
CA LYS A 70 -19.99 10.18 11.97
C LYS A 70 -20.90 11.38 12.02
N TYR A 71 -20.53 12.30 12.91
CA TYR A 71 -21.17 13.59 13.08
C TYR A 71 -20.24 14.71 12.62
N GLN A 72 -20.78 15.68 11.88
CA GLN A 72 -20.05 16.86 11.43
C GLN A 72 -20.66 18.11 12.07
N LYS A 73 -19.82 19.04 12.52
CA LYS A 73 -20.26 20.27 13.18
C LYS A 73 -20.97 21.18 12.17
N ALA A 74 -22.24 21.50 12.42
CA ALA A 74 -23.06 22.36 11.57
C ALA A 74 -23.06 23.84 12.03
N GLY A 75 -22.68 24.11 13.29
CA GLY A 75 -22.65 25.46 13.88
C GLY A 75 -23.17 25.44 15.31
N ASP A 76 -22.85 26.44 16.15
CA ASP A 76 -23.46 26.66 17.47
C ASP A 76 -23.59 25.43 18.40
N GLY A 77 -22.58 24.54 18.41
CA GLY A 77 -22.60 23.31 19.22
C GLY A 77 -23.53 22.21 18.71
N VAL A 78 -24.09 22.40 17.51
CA VAL A 78 -24.91 21.45 16.76
C VAL A 78 -24.03 20.60 15.86
N TYR A 79 -24.29 19.30 15.88
CA TYR A 79 -23.62 18.30 15.07
C TYR A 79 -24.65 17.48 14.30
N GLU A 80 -24.46 17.33 12.99
CA GLU A 80 -25.34 16.60 12.10
C GLU A 80 -24.73 15.26 11.71
N LYS A 81 -25.55 14.22 11.66
CA LYS A 81 -25.14 12.89 11.22
C LYS A 81 -24.90 12.92 9.70
N VAL A 82 -23.68 12.60 9.29
CA VAL A 82 -23.27 12.59 7.86
C VAL A 82 -22.95 11.19 7.35
N ALA A 83 -22.83 10.20 8.25
CA ALA A 83 -22.65 8.78 7.92
C ALA A 83 -23.10 7.88 9.06
N GLY A 84 -23.57 6.67 8.73
CA GLY A 84 -24.01 5.65 9.69
C GLY A 84 -25.53 5.58 9.84
N GLU A 85 -26.03 4.39 10.20
CA GLU A 85 -27.48 4.12 10.33
C GLU A 85 -28.01 4.33 11.76
N GLN A 86 -27.11 4.33 12.75
CA GLN A 86 -27.47 4.41 14.16
C GLN A 86 -27.44 5.85 14.68
N GLY A 87 -28.18 6.10 15.76
CA GLY A 87 -28.17 7.38 16.48
C GLY A 87 -29.04 8.48 15.87
N PRO A 88 -29.27 9.56 16.63
CA PRO A 88 -30.10 10.69 16.21
C PRO A 88 -29.46 11.46 15.05
N ASP A 89 -30.28 12.11 14.22
CA ASP A 89 -29.81 12.88 13.07
C ASP A 89 -29.07 14.17 13.48
N ILE A 90 -29.38 14.70 14.68
CA ILE A 90 -28.79 15.91 15.22
C ILE A 90 -28.41 15.70 16.69
N ILE A 91 -27.19 16.06 17.06
CA ILE A 91 -26.72 16.15 18.45
C ILE A 91 -26.51 17.63 18.77
N LYS A 92 -27.04 18.07 19.92
CA LYS A 92 -26.80 19.41 20.46
C LYS A 92 -26.04 19.26 21.78
N LYS A 93 -24.97 20.03 21.92
CA LYS A 93 -24.24 20.14 23.19
C LYS A 93 -25.00 21.05 24.16
#